data_AF-A0A090XEF8-F1
#
_entry.id   AF-A0A090XEF8-F1
#
_cell.length_a   1.000
_cell.length_b   1.000
_cell.length_c   1.000
_cell.angle_alpha   90.00
_cell.angle_beta   90.00
_cell.angle_gamma   90.00
#
_symmetry.space_group_name_H-M   'P 1'
#
loop_
_entity.id
_entity.type
_entity.pdbx_description
1 polymer ?
#
loop_
_entity_poly.entity_id
_entity_poly.type
_entity_poly.pdbx_seq_one_letter_code
_entity_poly.pdbx_strand_id
1 'polypeptide(L)'
;GPLKFCCDVEQPVLMSVLAKRNWLRVEPDQDWNIYWASVAGVRAVFSADYGSRLSDHQRINHFATHYELTRKDLMAKHMKRYRRELNKNSADGESSGPIPDLVPPTFVLPRDYNMFVDEFRKTAPSMWIVKPCGKAQGVGISLVSKPSQVKGLLNSWDSQG
;
A
#
# COMPACT_ATOMS: atom_id res chain seq x y z
N GLY A 1 -8.44 1.81 -35.28
CA GLY A 1 -7.21 2.62 -35.34
C GLY A 1 -6.19 2.09 -34.35
N PRO A 2 -4.93 2.58 -34.37
CA PRO A 2 -3.95 2.25 -33.34
C PRO A 2 -4.45 2.68 -31.96
N LEU A 3 -4.10 1.93 -30.92
CA LEU A 3 -4.43 2.29 -29.54
C LEU A 3 -3.68 3.56 -29.13
N LYS A 4 -4.36 4.43 -28.38
CA LYS A 4 -3.83 5.69 -27.85
C LYS A 4 -3.47 5.52 -26.38
N PHE A 5 -2.32 6.05 -25.96
CA PHE A 5 -1.91 6.05 -24.57
C PHE A 5 -1.42 7.42 -24.10
N CYS A 6 -1.63 7.72 -22.84
CA CYS A 6 -1.02 8.86 -22.16
C CYS A 6 -0.24 8.39 -20.91
N CYS A 7 0.73 9.18 -20.48
CA CYS A 7 1.62 8.84 -19.37
C CYS A 7 2.17 10.12 -18.73
N ASP A 8 2.08 10.22 -17.41
CA ASP A 8 2.59 11.34 -16.60
C ASP A 8 3.92 11.01 -15.90
N VAL A 9 4.46 9.82 -16.19
CA VAL A 9 5.78 9.37 -15.74
C VAL A 9 6.69 9.11 -16.92
N GLU A 10 7.93 9.57 -16.83
CA GLU A 10 8.95 9.20 -17.80
C GLU A 10 9.59 7.86 -17.40
N GLN A 11 9.12 6.78 -18.01
CA GLN A 11 9.71 5.45 -17.83
C GLN A 11 10.21 4.93 -19.19
N PRO A 12 11.54 4.92 -19.45
CA PRO A 12 12.09 4.57 -20.76
C PRO A 12 11.67 3.19 -21.27
N VAL A 13 11.57 2.21 -20.36
CA VAL A 13 11.12 0.85 -20.71
C VAL A 13 9.67 0.86 -21.19
N LEU A 14 8.78 1.57 -20.49
CA LEU A 14 7.39 1.70 -20.89
C LEU A 14 7.29 2.35 -22.27
N MET A 15 7.95 3.49 -22.47
CA MET A 15 7.94 4.22 -23.74
C MET A 15 8.43 3.34 -24.89
N SER A 16 9.52 2.59 -24.68
CA SER A 16 10.05 1.63 -25.68
C SER A 16 9.05 0.51 -26.01
N VAL A 17 8.41 -0.06 -24.98
CA VAL A 17 7.44 -1.15 -25.09
C VAL A 17 6.18 -0.72 -25.84
N LEU A 18 5.68 0.49 -25.59
CA LEU A 18 4.48 1.03 -26.21
C LEU A 18 4.75 1.50 -27.65
N ALA A 19 5.90 2.13 -27.91
CA ALA A 19 6.32 2.51 -29.26
C ALA A 19 6.46 1.29 -30.18
N LYS A 20 7.06 0.19 -29.70
CA LYS A 20 7.17 -1.08 -30.46
C LYS A 20 5.83 -1.72 -30.81
N ARG A 21 4.74 -1.34 -30.13
CA ARG A 21 3.37 -1.81 -30.41
C ARG A 21 2.62 -0.89 -31.38
N ASN A 22 3.27 0.15 -31.91
CA ASN A 22 2.65 1.19 -32.74
C ASN A 22 1.48 1.90 -32.03
N TRP A 23 1.56 2.05 -30.70
CA TRP A 23 0.57 2.82 -29.97
C TRP A 23 0.90 4.31 -30.07
N LEU A 24 -0.15 5.13 -30.19
CA LEU A 24 -0.02 6.58 -30.33
C LEU A 24 0.02 7.24 -28.96
N ARG A 25 1.08 8.00 -28.69
CA ARG A 25 1.12 8.85 -27.50
C ARG A 25 0.18 10.05 -27.71
N VAL A 26 -0.63 10.33 -26.70
CA VAL A 26 -1.54 11.49 -26.64
C VAL A 26 -1.41 12.16 -25.28
N GLU A 27 -1.89 13.39 -25.18
CA GLU A 27 -1.94 14.13 -23.92
C GLU A 27 -3.13 13.67 -23.04
N PRO A 28 -3.08 13.83 -21.70
CA PRO A 28 -4.13 13.36 -20.79
C PRO A 28 -5.52 13.99 -21.00
N ASP A 29 -5.59 15.17 -21.62
CA ASP A 29 -6.81 15.91 -21.95
C ASP A 29 -7.43 15.48 -23.30
N GLN A 30 -6.73 14.63 -24.07
CA GLN A 30 -7.20 14.09 -25.34
C GLN A 30 -7.97 12.77 -25.15
N ASP A 31 -8.60 12.27 -26.21
CA ASP A 31 -9.18 10.92 -26.20
C ASP A 31 -8.07 9.86 -26.17
N TRP A 32 -8.01 9.08 -25.09
CA TRP A 32 -7.02 8.03 -24.85
C TRP A 32 -7.70 6.69 -24.50
N ASN A 33 -6.99 5.58 -24.73
CA ASN A 33 -7.46 4.24 -24.33
C ASN A 33 -6.80 3.79 -23.03
N ILE A 34 -5.49 4.04 -22.87
CA ILE A 34 -4.73 3.62 -21.69
C ILE A 34 -3.98 4.81 -21.10
N TYR A 35 -4.22 5.07 -19.82
CA TYR A 35 -3.42 6.02 -19.03
C TYR A 35 -2.48 5.22 -18.12
N TRP A 36 -1.18 5.28 -18.40
CA TRP A 36 -0.17 4.82 -17.46
C TRP A 36 0.18 5.96 -16.50
N ALA A 37 -0.52 6.01 -15.38
CA ALA A 37 -0.47 7.11 -14.44
C ALA A 37 0.46 6.84 -13.25
N SER A 38 1.03 7.91 -12.72
CA SER A 38 1.66 8.00 -11.41
C SER A 38 0.61 7.87 -10.31
N VAL A 39 1.04 7.66 -9.07
CA VAL A 39 0.13 7.70 -7.90
C VAL A 39 -0.60 9.04 -7.79
N ALA A 40 0.05 10.15 -8.18
CA ALA A 40 -0.58 11.47 -8.20
C ALA A 40 -1.64 11.57 -9.30
N GLY A 41 -1.34 11.11 -10.51
CA GLY A 41 -2.28 11.06 -11.64
C GLY A 41 -3.50 10.20 -11.33
N VAL A 42 -3.30 9.02 -10.72
CA VAL A 42 -4.39 8.14 -10.27
C VAL A 42 -5.30 8.84 -9.26
N ARG A 43 -4.72 9.55 -8.28
CA ARG A 43 -5.52 10.33 -7.31
C ARG A 43 -6.30 11.45 -7.97
N ALA A 44 -5.69 12.14 -8.93
CA ALA A 44 -6.38 13.18 -9.69
C ALA A 44 -7.55 12.59 -10.48
N VAL A 45 -7.33 11.52 -11.24
CA VAL A 45 -8.36 10.83 -12.05
C VAL A 45 -9.54 10.32 -11.21
N PHE A 46 -9.27 9.80 -10.00
CA PHE A 46 -10.33 9.31 -9.10
C PHE A 46 -10.82 10.36 -8.10
N SER A 47 -10.35 11.60 -8.17
CA SER A 47 -10.85 12.68 -7.30
C SER A 47 -12.27 13.07 -7.70
N ALA A 48 -13.04 13.57 -6.73
CA ALA A 48 -14.39 14.09 -6.99
C ALA A 48 -14.36 15.28 -7.98
N ASP A 49 -13.28 16.05 -7.98
CA ASP A 49 -13.09 17.26 -8.76
C ASP A 49 -12.74 17.00 -10.23
N TYR A 50 -12.34 15.76 -10.59
CA TYR A 50 -12.03 15.39 -11.97
C TYR A 50 -13.25 15.39 -12.89
N GLY A 51 -14.46 15.49 -12.31
CA GLY A 51 -15.71 15.77 -13.03
C GLY A 51 -16.23 14.66 -13.95
N SER A 52 -15.43 13.65 -14.28
CA SER A 52 -15.82 12.52 -15.14
C SER A 52 -15.28 11.20 -14.62
N ARG A 53 -16.16 10.20 -14.54
CA ARG A 53 -15.74 8.80 -14.42
C ARG A 53 -15.06 8.40 -15.73
N LEU A 54 -14.10 7.49 -15.63
CA LEU A 54 -13.49 6.88 -16.82
C LEU A 54 -14.57 6.34 -17.75
N SER A 55 -14.41 6.62 -19.05
CA SER A 55 -15.27 6.05 -20.09
C SER A 55 -15.05 4.54 -20.21
N ASP A 56 -16.01 3.82 -20.79
CA ASP A 56 -15.96 2.35 -20.90
C ASP A 56 -14.74 1.81 -21.66
N HIS A 57 -14.15 2.60 -22.56
CA HIS A 57 -12.94 2.25 -23.31
C HIS A 57 -11.63 2.64 -22.60
N GLN A 58 -11.71 3.44 -21.55
CA GLN A 58 -10.55 3.97 -20.83
C GLN A 58 -10.09 3.01 -19.74
N ARG A 59 -8.79 2.76 -19.67
CA ARG A 59 -8.15 1.92 -18.64
C ARG A 59 -6.98 2.66 -18.02
N ILE A 60 -6.82 2.51 -16.71
CA ILE A 60 -5.71 3.07 -15.94
C ILE A 60 -5.00 1.94 -15.20
N ASN A 61 -3.69 2.08 -14.98
CA ASN A 61 -2.81 1.07 -14.38
C ASN A 61 -2.99 0.87 -12.85
N HIS A 62 -3.93 1.54 -12.21
CA HIS A 62 -4.18 1.42 -10.76
C HIS A 62 -5.67 1.39 -10.42
N PHE A 63 -6.01 0.64 -9.38
CA PHE A 63 -7.32 0.74 -8.73
C PHE A 63 -7.38 1.98 -7.81
N ALA A 64 -8.57 2.59 -7.71
CA ALA A 64 -8.79 3.78 -6.89
C ALA A 64 -8.33 3.61 -5.43
N THR A 65 -8.60 2.44 -4.83
CA THR A 65 -8.28 2.11 -3.43
C THR A 65 -7.03 1.23 -3.28
N HIS A 66 -6.11 1.24 -4.25
CA HIS A 66 -4.90 0.41 -4.22
C HIS A 66 -4.10 0.52 -2.90
N TYR A 67 -4.14 1.69 -2.25
CA TYR A 67 -3.44 1.97 -1.00
C TYR A 67 -3.90 1.10 0.17
N GLU A 68 -5.11 0.52 0.12
CA GLU A 68 -5.62 -0.39 1.15
C GLU A 68 -4.72 -1.60 1.35
N LEU A 69 -4.13 -2.12 0.27
CA LEU A 69 -3.22 -3.26 0.33
C LEU A 69 -1.75 -2.87 0.23
N THR A 70 -1.39 -1.70 -0.31
CA THR A 70 0.02 -1.33 -0.48
C THR A 70 0.60 -0.50 0.67
N ARG A 71 -0.23 0.15 1.49
CA ARG A 71 0.23 0.81 2.71
C ARG A 71 0.36 -0.20 3.86
N LYS A 72 1.47 -0.14 4.60
CA LYS A 72 1.80 -1.16 5.62
C LYS A 72 0.80 -1.19 6.77
N ASP A 73 0.29 -0.04 7.20
CA ASP A 73 -0.69 0.10 8.27
C ASP A 73 -2.06 -0.49 7.88
N LEU A 74 -2.50 -0.22 6.65
CA LEU A 74 -3.77 -0.75 6.13
C LEU A 74 -3.66 -2.24 5.83
N MET A 75 -2.56 -2.70 5.23
CA MET A 75 -2.28 -4.14 5.05
C MET A 75 -2.32 -4.87 6.39
N ALA A 76 -1.63 -4.36 7.42
CA ALA A 76 -1.64 -4.97 8.76
C ALA A 76 -3.06 -5.02 9.36
N LYS A 77 -3.85 -3.96 9.18
CA LYS A 77 -5.26 -3.91 9.62
C LYS A 77 -6.11 -4.97 8.92
N HIS A 78 -5.99 -5.11 7.60
CA HIS A 78 -6.75 -6.08 6.81
C HIS A 78 -6.35 -7.51 7.15
N MET A 79 -5.05 -7.80 7.29
CA MET A 79 -4.57 -9.13 7.69
C MET A 79 -5.06 -9.52 9.08
N LYS A 80 -5.05 -8.60 10.05
CA LYS A 80 -5.65 -8.83 11.39
C LYS A 80 -7.15 -9.09 11.31
N ARG A 81 -7.88 -8.37 10.45
CA ARG A 81 -9.32 -8.58 10.24
C ARG A 81 -9.60 -9.96 9.63
N TYR A 82 -8.91 -10.29 8.56
CA TYR A 82 -9.06 -11.56 7.84
C TYR A 82 -8.80 -12.77 8.77
N ARG A 83 -7.73 -12.70 9.58
CA ARG A 83 -7.44 -13.73 10.59
C ARG A 83 -8.57 -13.90 11.61
N ARG A 84 -9.19 -12.80 12.08
CA ARG A 84 -10.31 -12.87 13.02
C ARG A 84 -11.57 -13.45 12.38
N GLU A 85 -11.86 -13.13 11.13
CA GLU A 85 -13.01 -13.67 10.40
C GLU A 85 -12.85 -15.18 10.19
N LEU A 86 -11.66 -15.65 9.82
CA LEU A 86 -11.40 -17.08 9.67
C LEU A 86 -11.48 -17.84 10.99
N ASN A 87 -10.89 -17.32 12.07
CA ASN A 87 -10.98 -17.96 13.39
C ASN A 87 -12.42 -18.07 13.91
N LYS A 88 -13.32 -17.14 13.52
CA LYS A 88 -14.75 -17.24 13.84
C LYS A 88 -15.41 -18.36 13.05
N ASN A 89 -15.19 -18.40 11.74
CA ASN A 89 -15.82 -19.41 10.88
C ASN A 89 -15.30 -20.82 11.15
N SER A 90 -14.04 -20.98 11.59
CA SER A 90 -13.49 -22.27 12.02
C SER A 90 -14.10 -22.79 13.33
N ALA A 91 -14.72 -21.92 14.14
CA ALA A 91 -15.48 -22.35 15.32
C ALA A 91 -16.83 -22.99 14.94
N ASP A 92 -17.33 -22.76 13.72
CA ASP A 92 -18.59 -23.29 13.19
C ASP A 92 -18.42 -24.63 12.44
N GLY A 93 -17.28 -25.32 12.58
CA GLY A 93 -17.08 -26.70 12.14
C GLY A 93 -16.57 -26.88 10.71
N GLU A 94 -16.50 -25.84 9.88
CA GLU A 94 -15.80 -25.89 8.58
C GLU A 94 -14.33 -25.52 8.75
N SER A 95 -13.49 -26.55 8.83
CA SER A 95 -12.04 -26.41 8.95
C SER A 95 -11.41 -25.92 7.65
N SER A 96 -11.47 -24.62 7.37
CA SER A 96 -10.36 -23.98 6.67
C SER A 96 -9.18 -24.03 7.64
N GLY A 97 -8.22 -24.94 7.43
CA GLY A 97 -7.05 -25.10 8.29
C GLY A 97 -6.36 -23.75 8.57
N PRO A 98 -5.56 -23.65 9.67
CA PRO A 98 -5.00 -22.38 10.09
C PRO A 98 -4.27 -21.73 8.92
N ILE A 99 -4.60 -20.47 8.61
CA ILE A 99 -3.76 -19.68 7.70
C ILE A 99 -2.35 -19.80 8.26
N PRO A 100 -1.34 -20.10 7.42
CA PRO A 100 0.03 -20.04 7.87
C PRO A 100 0.29 -18.67 8.50
N ASP A 101 1.15 -18.60 9.52
CA ASP A 101 1.53 -17.34 10.16
C ASP A 101 2.42 -16.52 9.22
N LEU A 102 1.82 -16.03 8.12
CA LEU A 102 2.49 -15.36 7.01
C LEU A 102 2.88 -13.93 7.36
N VAL A 103 2.25 -13.36 8.40
CA VAL A 103 2.44 -11.98 8.81
C VAL A 103 2.95 -11.98 10.24
N PRO A 104 4.19 -11.52 10.49
CA PRO A 104 4.69 -11.44 11.86
C PRO A 104 3.81 -10.51 12.70
N PRO A 105 3.81 -10.66 14.03
CA PRO A 105 3.14 -9.73 14.93
C PRO A 105 3.44 -8.28 14.55
N THR A 106 2.39 -7.54 14.17
CA THR A 106 2.51 -6.19 13.62
C THR A 106 1.58 -5.26 14.37
N PHE A 107 2.04 -4.07 14.73
CA PHE A 107 1.30 -3.08 15.51
C PHE A 107 1.30 -1.73 14.79
N VAL A 108 0.13 -1.08 14.71
CA VAL A 108 0.00 0.24 14.08
C VAL A 108 0.09 1.31 15.17
N LEU A 109 1.18 2.06 15.17
CA LEU A 109 1.48 3.08 16.17
C LEU A 109 0.98 4.47 15.74
N PRO A 110 0.65 5.37 16.69
CA PRO A 110 0.74 5.21 18.15
C PRO A 110 -0.41 4.39 18.76
N ARG A 111 -1.49 4.12 18.01
CA ARG A 111 -2.74 3.49 18.49
C ARG A 111 -2.51 2.17 19.24
N ASP A 112 -1.67 1.30 18.70
CA ASP A 112 -1.44 -0.05 19.23
C ASP A 112 -0.21 -0.12 20.19
N TYR A 113 0.29 1.02 20.70
CA TYR A 113 1.56 1.06 21.47
C TYR A 113 1.57 0.16 22.71
N ASN A 114 0.51 0.17 23.51
CA ASN A 114 0.44 -0.66 24.72
C ASN A 114 0.44 -2.15 24.39
N MET A 115 -0.30 -2.56 23.35
CA MET A 115 -0.29 -3.95 22.88
C MET A 115 1.09 -4.39 22.39
N PHE A 116 1.81 -3.49 21.70
CA PHE A 116 3.20 -3.72 21.31
C PHE A 116 4.11 -3.93 22.53
N VAL A 117 3.99 -3.09 23.55
CA VAL A 117 4.81 -3.21 24.79
C VAL A 117 4.54 -4.54 25.50
N ASP A 118 3.28 -4.95 25.58
CA ASP A 118 2.90 -6.22 26.19
C ASP A 118 3.48 -7.41 25.42
N GLU A 119 3.40 -7.38 24.08
CA GLU A 119 3.99 -8.43 23.24
C GLU A 119 5.51 -8.46 23.33
N PHE A 120 6.15 -7.28 23.32
CA PHE A 120 7.60 -7.14 23.45
C PHE A 120 8.16 -7.84 24.70
N ARG A 121 7.40 -7.83 25.80
CA ARG A 121 7.80 -8.43 27.08
C ARG A 121 7.69 -9.97 27.10
N LYS A 122 6.88 -10.56 26.23
CA LYS A 122 6.66 -12.03 26.20
C LYS A 122 7.84 -12.79 25.62
N THR A 123 8.56 -12.18 24.69
CA THR A 123 9.67 -12.79 23.98
C THR A 123 10.96 -12.05 24.36
N ALA A 124 11.89 -12.71 25.06
CA ALA A 124 13.16 -12.11 25.46
C ALA A 124 14.36 -13.02 25.11
N PRO A 125 15.43 -12.50 24.49
CA PRO A 125 15.58 -11.16 23.91
C PRO A 125 14.88 -11.03 22.53
N SER A 126 14.09 -9.96 22.31
CA SER A 126 13.43 -9.69 21.03
C SER A 126 13.97 -8.46 20.31
N MET A 127 14.26 -8.62 19.02
CA MET A 127 14.53 -7.53 18.10
C MET A 127 13.29 -7.26 17.25
N TRP A 128 12.91 -5.98 17.13
CA TRP A 128 11.75 -5.54 16.38
C TRP A 128 12.14 -4.55 15.28
N ILE A 129 11.37 -4.52 14.21
CA ILE A 129 11.56 -3.61 13.08
C ILE A 129 10.44 -2.58 13.04
N VAL A 130 10.79 -1.30 13.13
CA VAL A 130 9.86 -0.17 13.01
C VAL A 130 9.97 0.38 11.59
N LYS A 131 8.83 0.58 10.92
CA LYS A 131 8.77 1.04 9.53
C LYS A 131 7.75 2.17 9.39
N PRO A 132 8.04 3.23 8.61
CA PRO A 132 7.03 4.22 8.26
C PRO A 132 5.95 3.63 7.35
N CYS A 133 4.69 4.00 7.59
CA CYS A 133 3.52 3.43 6.91
C CYS A 133 3.56 3.62 5.39
N GLY A 134 3.89 4.85 4.95
CA GLY A 134 3.82 5.27 3.54
C GLY A 134 5.16 5.43 2.82
N LYS A 135 6.30 5.14 3.46
CA LYS A 135 7.63 5.23 2.82
C LYS A 135 8.07 3.90 2.19
N ALA A 136 8.94 3.98 1.19
CA ALA A 136 9.51 2.84 0.47
C ALA A 136 11.05 2.88 0.52
N GLN A 137 11.69 1.91 -0.15
CA GLN A 137 13.15 1.85 -0.34
C GLN A 137 13.97 1.77 0.96
N GLY A 138 13.38 1.26 2.05
CA GLY A 138 14.06 1.14 3.35
C GLY A 138 14.19 2.46 4.12
N VAL A 139 13.74 3.59 3.58
CA VAL A 139 13.86 4.90 4.21
C VAL A 139 13.06 4.96 5.50
N GLY A 140 13.72 5.34 6.60
CA GLY A 140 13.14 5.45 7.93
C GLY A 140 12.91 4.12 8.65
N ILE A 141 13.40 3.00 8.12
CA ILE A 141 13.36 1.73 8.85
C ILE A 141 14.36 1.77 10.01
N SER A 142 13.98 1.21 11.17
CA SER A 142 14.86 1.10 12.33
C SER A 142 14.66 -0.21 13.06
N LEU A 143 15.74 -0.79 13.57
CA LEU A 143 15.70 -1.94 14.47
C LEU A 143 15.70 -1.46 15.91
N VAL A 144 14.86 -2.04 16.75
CA VAL A 144 14.72 -1.68 18.16
C VAL A 144 14.77 -2.93 19.03
N SER A 145 15.46 -2.80 20.16
CA SER A 145 15.57 -3.82 21.20
C SER A 145 15.05 -3.33 22.55
N LYS A 146 14.55 -2.08 22.61
CA LYS A 146 13.89 -1.50 23.79
C LYS A 146 12.63 -0.72 23.37
N PRO A 147 11.50 -0.85 24.08
CA PRO A 147 10.28 -0.10 23.75
C PRO A 147 10.42 1.43 23.82
N SER A 148 11.38 1.95 24.58
CA SER A 148 11.68 3.39 24.66
C SER A 148 12.23 3.97 23.35
N GLN A 149 12.96 3.17 22.56
CA GLN A 149 13.49 3.59 21.26
C GLN A 149 12.36 3.91 20.27
N VAL A 150 11.25 3.17 20.35
CA VAL A 150 10.07 3.40 19.51
C VAL A 150 9.46 4.78 19.79
N LYS A 151 9.33 5.19 21.06
CA LYS A 151 8.81 6.53 21.40
C LYS A 151 9.69 7.64 20.81
N GLY A 152 11.01 7.49 20.90
CA GLY A 152 11.94 8.45 20.30
C GLY A 152 11.78 8.56 18.78
N LEU A 153 11.59 7.43 18.09
CA LEU A 153 11.34 7.40 16.64
C LEU A 153 10.04 8.10 16.26
N LEU A 154 8.94 7.80 16.95
CA LEU A 154 7.64 8.44 16.68
C LEU A 154 7.71 9.96 16.83
N ASN A 155 8.31 10.45 17.92
CA ASN A 155 8.49 11.89 18.14
C ASN A 155 9.30 12.56 17.00
N SER A 156 10.34 11.89 16.52
CA SER A 156 11.16 12.43 15.41
C SER A 156 10.40 12.49 14.09
N TRP A 157 9.47 11.56 13.84
CA TRP A 157 8.65 11.59 12.62
C TRP A 157 7.54 12.64 12.70
N ASP A 158 6.95 12.83 13.87
CA ASP A 158 5.95 13.89 14.09
C ASP A 158 6.57 15.28 13.90
N SER A 159 7.84 15.47 14.26
CA SER A 159 8.56 16.73 14.08
C SER A 159 8.99 17.05 12.63
N GLN A 160 8.86 16.08 11.71
CA GLN A 160 9.19 16.22 10.28
C GLN A 160 7.95 16.37 9.39
N GLY A 161 6.76 16.36 9.98
CA GLY A 161 5.46 16.43 9.30
C GLY A 161 4.93 17.83 9.14
#